data_AF-A0A919X612-F1
#
_entry.id   AF-A0A919X612-F1
#
_cell.length_a   1.000
_cell.length_b   1.000
_cell.length_c   1.000
_cell.angle_alpha   90.00
_cell.angle_beta   90.00
_cell.angle_gamma   90.00
#
_symmetry.space_group_name_H-M   'P 1'
#
loop_
_entity.id
_entity.type
_entity.pdbx_description
1 polymer ?
#
loop_
_entity_poly.entity_id
_entity_poly.type
_entity_poly.pdbx_seq_one_letter_code
_entity_poly.pdbx_strand_id
1 'polypeptide(L)'
;MEITANVADEAKVTANEAKEVTQQLIDGSFDTGELNTHIKQRLNNLETEYAPRLSEAEQGIRDNRKYIDEQLDAQQQEIEEVENKTERTKLVDLEEPLYICHRGAIIFPENTLEAYKGCLAVGNSFIEMDVQTLADGSLGVMHDLTVDWTTDKDGSVSNYSAMGFRNLNVDIPSWVQKCECSIVRRYCFYIWKISNLLFGIKR
;
A
#
# COMPACT_ATOMS: atom_id res chain seq x y z
N MET A 1 -43.99 4.60 0.42
CA MET A 1 -45.40 5.03 0.32
C MET A 1 -46.29 3.92 -0.24
N GLU A 2 -45.82 3.11 -1.21
CA GLU A 2 -46.57 1.94 -1.74
C GLU A 2 -46.71 0.76 -0.77
N ILE A 3 -45.65 0.38 -0.05
CA ILE A 3 -45.68 -0.79 0.87
C ILE A 3 -46.72 -0.59 1.99
N THR A 4 -46.84 0.63 2.51
CA THR A 4 -47.79 0.99 3.58
C THR A 4 -49.25 1.01 3.13
N ALA A 5 -49.52 1.26 1.84
CA ALA A 5 -50.88 1.24 1.29
C ALA A 5 -51.37 -0.21 1.13
N ASN A 6 -50.53 -1.11 0.63
CA ASN A 6 -50.87 -2.52 0.44
C ASN A 6 -51.19 -3.24 1.76
N VAL A 7 -50.42 -2.97 2.82
CA VAL A 7 -50.65 -3.58 4.15
C VAL A 7 -51.99 -3.12 4.75
N ALA A 8 -52.39 -1.86 4.53
CA ALA A 8 -53.65 -1.33 5.04
C ALA A 8 -54.86 -1.92 4.31
N ASP A 9 -54.73 -2.20 3.01
CA ASP A 9 -55.79 -2.81 2.22
C ASP A 9 -55.93 -4.31 2.50
N GLU A 10 -54.82 -5.03 2.66
CA GLU A 10 -54.83 -6.44 3.10
C GLU A 10 -55.47 -6.59 4.49
N ALA A 11 -55.12 -5.71 5.43
CA ALA A 11 -55.70 -5.75 6.79
C ALA A 11 -57.23 -5.54 6.78
N LYS A 12 -57.76 -4.70 5.88
CA LYS A 12 -59.22 -4.52 5.71
C LYS A 12 -59.87 -5.76 5.12
N VAL A 13 -59.24 -6.38 4.12
CA VAL A 13 -59.74 -7.63 3.51
C VAL A 13 -59.82 -8.72 4.58
N THR A 14 -58.76 -8.93 5.36
CA THR A 14 -58.74 -9.93 6.44
C THR A 14 -59.80 -9.64 7.52
N ALA A 15 -59.99 -8.37 7.89
CA ALA A 15 -61.02 -8.00 8.87
C ALA A 15 -62.45 -8.28 8.37
N ASN A 16 -62.70 -8.08 7.08
CA ASN A 16 -64.00 -8.37 6.47
C ASN A 16 -64.23 -9.89 6.34
N GLU A 17 -63.23 -10.65 5.91
CA GLU A 17 -63.28 -12.13 5.86
C GLU A 17 -63.57 -12.71 7.25
N ALA A 18 -62.90 -12.21 8.30
CA ALA A 18 -63.14 -12.66 9.67
C ALA A 18 -64.57 -12.37 10.16
N LYS A 19 -65.16 -11.24 9.72
CA LYS A 19 -66.54 -10.87 10.05
C LYS A 19 -67.55 -11.79 9.37
N GLU A 20 -67.32 -12.15 8.12
CA GLU A 20 -68.17 -13.10 7.38
C GLU A 20 -68.13 -14.50 7.99
N VAL A 21 -66.94 -15.01 8.32
CA VAL A 21 -66.79 -16.32 8.99
C VAL A 21 -67.51 -16.34 10.35
N THR A 22 -67.41 -15.25 11.12
CA THR A 22 -68.12 -15.14 12.42
C THR A 22 -69.64 -15.19 12.22
N GLN A 23 -70.16 -14.55 11.18
CA GLN A 23 -71.59 -14.56 10.87
C GLN A 23 -72.07 -15.96 10.46
N GLN A 24 -71.29 -16.68 9.65
CA GLN A 24 -71.57 -18.06 9.23
C GLN A 24 -71.57 -19.06 10.40
N LEU A 25 -70.75 -18.82 11.42
CA LEU A 25 -70.75 -19.62 12.64
C LEU A 25 -72.00 -19.36 13.49
N ILE A 26 -72.48 -18.11 13.53
CA ILE A 26 -73.68 -17.72 14.30
C ILE A 26 -74.95 -18.29 13.67
N ASP A 27 -75.07 -18.27 12.34
CA ASP A 27 -76.25 -18.75 11.62
C ASP A 27 -76.21 -20.26 11.29
N GLY A 28 -75.10 -20.93 11.62
CA GLY A 28 -74.91 -22.38 11.42
C GLY A 28 -74.66 -22.78 9.96
N SER A 29 -74.40 -21.82 9.06
CA SER A 29 -74.12 -22.05 7.64
C SER A 29 -72.65 -22.36 7.32
N PHE A 30 -71.76 -22.32 8.32
CA PHE A 30 -70.32 -22.51 8.12
C PHE A 30 -69.95 -23.91 7.60
N ASP A 31 -69.34 -23.97 6.41
CA ASP A 31 -68.87 -25.20 5.79
C ASP A 31 -67.35 -25.40 5.92
N THR A 32 -66.97 -26.37 6.76
CA THR A 32 -65.57 -26.78 6.94
C THR A 32 -64.92 -27.39 5.69
N GLY A 33 -65.70 -28.00 4.79
CA GLY A 33 -65.23 -28.59 3.54
C GLY A 33 -64.86 -27.53 2.50
N GLU A 34 -65.70 -26.51 2.38
CA GLU A 34 -65.44 -25.34 1.53
C GLU A 34 -64.20 -24.56 2.00
N LEU A 35 -64.09 -24.29 3.31
CA LEU A 35 -62.91 -23.63 3.88
C LEU A 35 -61.62 -24.42 3.62
N ASN A 36 -61.64 -25.74 3.81
CA ASN A 36 -60.47 -26.59 3.57
C ASN A 36 -60.05 -26.57 2.09
N THR A 37 -61.02 -26.52 1.18
CA THR A 37 -60.76 -26.39 -0.27
C THR A 37 -60.11 -25.03 -0.57
N HIS A 38 -60.62 -23.95 0.01
CA HIS A 38 -60.08 -22.61 -0.14
C HIS A 38 -58.64 -22.49 0.41
N ILE A 39 -58.37 -23.08 1.58
CA ILE A 39 -57.03 -23.11 2.19
C ILE A 39 -56.04 -23.84 1.27
N LYS A 40 -56.41 -25.01 0.75
CA LYS A 40 -55.55 -25.76 -0.19
C LYS A 40 -55.26 -24.97 -1.45
N GLN A 41 -56.26 -24.26 -1.98
CA GLN A 41 -56.11 -23.45 -3.18
C GLN A 41 -55.19 -22.24 -2.92
N ARG A 42 -55.33 -21.56 -1.77
CA ARG A 42 -54.41 -20.49 -1.36
C ARG A 42 -52.98 -20.99 -1.18
N LEU A 43 -52.77 -22.13 -0.52
CA LEU A 43 -51.45 -22.74 -0.35
C LEU A 43 -50.80 -23.05 -1.70
N ASN A 44 -51.54 -23.68 -2.62
CA ASN A 44 -51.04 -24.00 -3.95
C ASN A 44 -50.69 -22.73 -4.76
N ASN A 45 -51.50 -21.67 -4.64
CA ASN A 45 -51.21 -20.39 -5.29
C ASN A 45 -49.95 -19.74 -4.72
N LEU A 46 -49.78 -19.74 -3.39
CA LEU A 46 -48.57 -19.24 -2.73
C LEU A 46 -47.33 -20.03 -3.13
N GLU A 47 -47.40 -21.36 -3.18
CA GLU A 47 -46.30 -22.20 -3.66
C GLU A 47 -45.96 -21.89 -5.12
N THR A 48 -46.96 -21.75 -5.98
CA THR A 48 -46.75 -21.45 -7.41
C THR A 48 -46.15 -20.06 -7.62
N GLU A 49 -46.55 -19.07 -6.81
CA GLU A 49 -46.09 -17.69 -6.93
C GLU A 49 -44.69 -17.47 -6.32
N TYR A 50 -44.45 -17.99 -5.11
CA TYR A 50 -43.27 -17.63 -4.32
C TYR A 50 -42.13 -18.64 -4.43
N ALA A 51 -42.39 -19.94 -4.63
CA ALA A 51 -41.32 -20.94 -4.75
C ALA A 51 -40.31 -20.66 -5.89
N PRO A 52 -40.71 -20.24 -7.11
CA PRO A 52 -39.75 -19.91 -8.16
C PRO A 52 -38.93 -18.66 -7.80
N ARG A 53 -39.54 -17.65 -7.18
CA ARG A 53 -38.85 -16.41 -6.77
C ARG A 53 -37.81 -16.67 -5.69
N LEU A 54 -38.12 -17.54 -4.73
CA LEU A 54 -37.16 -17.99 -3.71
C LEU A 54 -35.99 -18.74 -4.36
N SER A 55 -36.28 -19.68 -5.26
CA SER A 55 -35.26 -20.47 -5.96
C SER A 55 -34.31 -19.58 -6.79
N GLU A 56 -34.87 -18.59 -7.50
CA GLU A 56 -34.10 -17.61 -8.28
C GLU A 56 -33.25 -16.70 -7.37
N ALA A 57 -33.83 -16.20 -6.27
CA ALA A 57 -33.09 -15.37 -5.32
C ALA A 57 -31.93 -16.14 -4.68
N GLU A 58 -32.15 -17.39 -4.27
CA GLU A 58 -31.09 -18.24 -3.75
C GLU A 58 -29.98 -18.49 -4.79
N GLN A 59 -30.36 -18.70 -6.05
CA GLN A 59 -29.38 -18.89 -7.11
C GLN A 59 -28.57 -17.61 -7.35
N GLY A 60 -29.21 -16.44 -7.38
CA GLY A 60 -28.53 -15.16 -7.47
C GLY A 60 -27.57 -14.90 -6.30
N ILE A 61 -27.94 -15.31 -5.08
CA ILE A 61 -27.04 -15.26 -3.92
C ILE A 61 -25.82 -16.18 -4.12
N ARG A 62 -26.04 -17.40 -4.61
CA ARG A 62 -24.96 -18.36 -4.89
C ARG A 62 -24.00 -17.83 -5.96
N ASP A 63 -24.53 -17.27 -7.04
CA ASP A 63 -23.74 -16.74 -8.15
C ASP A 63 -22.97 -15.49 -7.74
N ASN A 64 -23.61 -14.57 -7.01
CA ASN A 64 -22.93 -13.38 -6.47
C ASN A 64 -21.82 -13.75 -5.50
N ARG A 65 -22.06 -14.75 -4.62
CA ARG A 65 -21.02 -15.23 -3.71
C ARG A 65 -19.83 -15.78 -4.48
N LYS A 66 -20.08 -16.62 -5.49
CA LYS A 66 -19.02 -17.17 -6.34
C LYS A 66 -18.23 -16.06 -7.04
N TYR A 67 -18.91 -15.06 -7.59
CA TYR A 67 -18.26 -13.91 -8.22
C TYR A 67 -17.38 -13.15 -7.21
N ILE A 68 -17.85 -12.92 -5.99
CA ILE A 68 -17.07 -12.24 -4.94
C ILE A 68 -15.85 -13.08 -4.53
N ASP A 69 -16.02 -14.39 -4.36
CA ASP A 69 -14.93 -15.30 -3.99
C ASP A 69 -13.84 -15.29 -5.09
N GLU A 70 -14.21 -15.33 -6.37
CA GLU A 70 -13.26 -15.23 -7.50
C GLU A 70 -12.52 -13.88 -7.53
N GLN A 71 -13.19 -12.78 -7.21
CA GLN A 71 -12.55 -11.45 -7.12
C GLN A 71 -11.59 -11.36 -5.92
N LEU A 72 -11.96 -11.94 -4.78
CA LEU A 72 -11.12 -11.97 -3.57
C LEU A 72 -9.85 -12.79 -3.81
N ASP A 73 -9.97 -13.96 -4.44
CA ASP A 73 -8.82 -14.80 -4.78
C ASP A 73 -7.84 -14.07 -5.72
N ALA A 74 -8.36 -13.34 -6.71
CA ALA A 74 -7.53 -12.54 -7.61
C ALA A 74 -6.79 -11.40 -6.88
N GLN A 75 -7.46 -10.70 -5.96
CA GLN A 75 -6.83 -9.65 -5.15
C GLN A 75 -5.80 -10.21 -4.18
N GLN A 76 -6.06 -11.38 -3.58
CA GLN A 76 -5.09 -12.03 -2.69
C GLN A 76 -3.81 -12.40 -3.43
N GLN A 77 -3.92 -12.92 -4.66
CA GLN A 77 -2.74 -13.19 -5.49
C GLN A 77 -1.95 -11.92 -5.81
N GLU A 78 -2.62 -10.80 -6.10
CA GLU A 78 -1.94 -9.51 -6.33
C GLU A 78 -1.23 -9.00 -5.08
N ILE A 79 -1.86 -9.11 -3.91
CA ILE A 79 -1.24 -8.77 -2.61
C ILE A 79 -0.02 -9.65 -2.36
N GLU A 80 -0.13 -10.97 -2.54
CA GLU A 80 0.96 -11.92 -2.34
C GLU A 80 2.15 -11.63 -3.30
N GLU A 81 1.86 -11.27 -4.55
CA GLU A 81 2.90 -10.88 -5.50
C GLU A 81 3.63 -9.60 -5.06
N VAL A 82 2.89 -8.60 -4.57
CA VAL A 82 3.46 -7.36 -4.03
C VAL A 82 4.27 -7.64 -2.77
N GLU A 83 3.78 -8.47 -1.85
CA GLU A 83 4.49 -8.85 -0.64
C GLU A 83 5.81 -9.56 -0.96
N ASN A 84 5.80 -10.54 -1.88
CA ASN A 84 7.01 -11.23 -2.32
C ASN A 84 8.03 -10.29 -2.99
N LYS A 85 7.57 -9.33 -3.81
CA LYS A 85 8.45 -8.29 -4.38
C LYS A 85 9.01 -7.33 -3.32
N THR A 86 8.29 -7.18 -2.22
CA THR A 86 8.64 -6.27 -1.12
C THR A 86 9.27 -7.01 0.06
N GLU A 87 9.57 -8.31 -0.09
CA GLU A 87 10.24 -9.11 0.94
C GLU A 87 11.68 -8.58 1.10
N ARG A 88 11.79 -7.53 1.90
CA ARG A 88 13.06 -6.92 2.28
C ARG A 88 13.70 -7.88 3.26
N THR A 89 14.87 -8.41 2.89
CA THR A 89 15.76 -9.08 3.85
C THR A 89 15.88 -8.18 5.07
N LYS A 90 15.41 -8.66 6.23
CA LYS A 90 15.55 -7.86 7.44
C LYS A 90 17.04 -7.78 7.75
N LEU A 91 17.49 -6.64 8.27
CA LEU A 91 18.90 -6.47 8.66
C LEU A 91 19.39 -7.58 9.61
N VAL A 92 18.48 -8.17 10.39
CA VAL A 92 18.76 -9.27 11.32
C VAL A 92 18.98 -10.63 10.65
N ASP A 93 18.60 -10.76 9.38
CA ASP A 93 18.69 -12.01 8.61
C ASP A 93 19.92 -12.03 7.68
N LEU A 94 20.80 -11.02 7.77
CA LEU A 94 22.02 -10.96 6.96
C LEU A 94 23.06 -11.97 7.48
N GLU A 95 23.55 -12.83 6.59
CA GLU A 95 24.61 -13.81 6.91
C GLU A 95 25.98 -13.13 7.14
N GLU A 96 26.19 -11.96 6.55
CA GLU A 96 27.42 -11.17 6.67
C GLU A 96 27.17 -9.77 7.24
N PRO A 97 28.17 -9.16 7.91
CA PRO A 97 28.07 -7.79 8.39
C PRO A 97 27.78 -6.81 7.26
N LEU A 98 26.84 -5.89 7.48
CA LEU A 98 26.57 -4.81 6.56
C LEU A 98 27.63 -3.71 6.69
N TYR A 99 28.35 -3.44 5.60
CA TYR A 99 29.28 -2.32 5.54
C TYR A 99 28.59 -1.10 4.93
N ILE A 100 28.49 -0.01 5.68
CA ILE A 100 27.84 1.23 5.21
C ILE A 100 28.89 2.32 5.08
N CYS A 101 28.93 2.97 3.92
CA CYS A 101 29.75 4.15 3.72
C CYS A 101 29.15 5.37 4.42
N HIS A 102 29.60 5.66 5.63
CA HIS A 102 29.24 6.87 6.38
C HIS A 102 29.59 8.13 5.58
N ARG A 103 28.57 8.85 5.10
CA ARG A 103 28.63 10.06 4.26
C ARG A 103 29.37 9.86 2.93
N GLY A 104 29.41 8.64 2.44
CA GLY A 104 30.19 8.24 1.26
C GLY A 104 31.64 7.87 1.58
N ALA A 105 32.50 7.82 0.56
CA ALA A 105 33.87 7.40 0.71
C ALA A 105 34.71 8.52 1.31
N ILE A 106 35.31 8.26 2.48
CA ILE A 106 36.11 9.20 3.30
C ILE A 106 37.25 9.93 2.57
N ILE A 107 37.67 9.42 1.40
CA ILE A 107 38.72 10.03 0.57
C ILE A 107 38.21 11.21 -0.28
N PHE A 108 36.89 11.40 -0.33
CA PHE A 108 36.21 12.50 -1.01
C PHE A 108 35.48 13.36 0.02
N PRO A 109 35.09 14.60 -0.32
CA PRO A 109 34.29 15.43 0.57
C PRO A 109 32.99 14.71 0.95
N GLU A 110 32.65 14.70 2.24
CA GLU A 110 31.47 14.02 2.75
C GLU A 110 30.18 14.50 2.06
N ASN A 111 29.18 13.61 1.97
CA ASN A 111 27.85 13.92 1.46
C ASN A 111 27.83 14.47 0.00
N THR A 112 28.88 14.18 -0.79
CA THR A 112 28.97 14.52 -2.22
C THR A 112 28.73 13.31 -3.13
N LEU A 113 28.36 13.58 -4.38
CA LEU A 113 28.23 12.53 -5.40
C LEU A 113 29.57 11.81 -5.66
N GLU A 114 30.69 12.51 -5.54
CA GLU A 114 32.03 11.97 -5.66
C GLU A 114 32.31 10.93 -4.55
N ALA A 115 31.92 11.24 -3.31
CA ALA A 115 32.03 10.30 -2.19
C ALA A 115 31.17 9.05 -2.41
N TYR A 116 29.94 9.21 -2.90
CA TYR A 116 29.07 8.07 -3.20
C TYR A 116 29.60 7.21 -4.35
N LYS A 117 30.10 7.84 -5.43
CA LYS A 117 30.77 7.13 -6.53
C LYS A 117 32.01 6.37 -6.03
N GLY A 118 32.76 6.95 -5.10
CA GLY A 118 33.90 6.29 -4.47
C GLY A 118 33.53 4.99 -3.76
N CYS A 119 32.38 4.97 -3.05
CA CYS A 119 31.88 3.76 -2.40
C CYS A 119 31.48 2.66 -3.37
N LEU A 120 30.77 3.02 -4.44
CA LEU A 120 30.41 2.08 -5.50
C LEU A 120 31.66 1.50 -6.18
N ALA A 121 32.70 2.32 -6.39
CA ALA A 121 33.94 1.88 -7.02
C ALA A 121 34.72 0.83 -6.21
N VAL A 122 34.53 0.77 -4.89
CA VAL A 122 35.13 -0.26 -4.02
C VAL A 122 34.19 -1.44 -3.75
N GLY A 123 33.06 -1.50 -4.46
CA GLY A 123 32.10 -2.60 -4.34
C GLY A 123 31.16 -2.50 -3.13
N ASN A 124 31.11 -1.35 -2.45
CA ASN A 124 30.15 -1.16 -1.37
C ASN A 124 28.77 -0.78 -1.95
N SER A 125 27.75 -1.55 -1.59
CA SER A 125 26.36 -1.35 -2.06
C SER A 125 25.57 -0.36 -1.19
N PHE A 126 26.08 0.02 -0.03
CA PHE A 126 25.36 0.86 0.94
C PHE A 126 26.10 2.16 1.21
N ILE A 127 25.38 3.25 1.03
CA ILE A 127 25.79 4.60 1.39
C ILE A 127 24.87 5.12 2.49
N GLU A 128 25.44 5.88 3.41
CA GLU A 128 24.69 6.69 4.37
C GLU A 128 24.80 8.15 3.96
N MET A 129 23.75 8.92 4.25
CA MET A 129 23.64 10.33 3.93
C MET A 129 22.86 11.05 5.02
N ASP A 130 23.34 12.22 5.39
CA ASP A 130 22.67 13.09 6.35
C ASP A 130 21.76 14.08 5.62
N VAL A 131 20.51 14.24 6.07
CA VAL A 131 19.53 15.11 5.44
C VAL A 131 19.02 16.18 6.40
N GLN A 132 18.85 17.39 5.88
CA GLN A 132 18.34 18.56 6.60
C GLN A 132 17.23 19.24 5.80
N THR A 133 16.32 19.92 6.50
CA THR A 133 15.24 20.69 5.88
C THR A 133 15.69 22.12 5.58
N LEU A 134 15.42 22.58 4.37
CA LEU A 134 15.72 23.92 3.86
C LEU A 134 14.57 24.92 4.16
N ALA A 135 14.82 26.22 3.92
CA ALA A 135 13.88 27.30 4.22
C ALA A 135 12.53 27.18 3.50
N ASP A 136 12.52 26.58 2.30
CA ASP A 136 11.34 26.34 1.47
C ASP A 136 10.70 24.97 1.72
N GLY A 137 11.16 24.23 2.73
CA GLY A 137 10.66 22.88 3.08
C GLY A 137 11.24 21.75 2.22
N SER A 138 12.13 22.06 1.27
CA SER A 138 12.87 21.03 0.52
C SER A 138 13.96 20.38 1.37
N LEU A 139 14.56 19.28 0.87
CA LEU A 139 15.64 18.57 1.56
C LEU A 139 17.00 18.87 0.92
N GLY A 140 17.99 19.14 1.76
CA GLY A 140 19.40 19.23 1.40
C GLY A 140 20.20 18.14 2.10
N VAL A 141 21.24 17.63 1.44
CA VAL A 141 22.18 16.68 2.06
C VAL A 141 23.27 17.47 2.78
N MET A 142 23.26 17.41 4.12
CA MET A 142 24.22 18.09 4.99
C MET A 142 24.21 17.44 6.36
N HIS A 143 25.37 17.20 6.94
CA HIS A 143 25.45 16.69 8.31
C HIS A 143 25.15 17.80 9.32
N ASP A 144 25.93 18.88 9.25
CA ASP A 144 25.87 19.97 10.22
C ASP A 144 24.61 20.83 10.03
N LEU A 145 24.24 21.55 11.10
CA LEU A 145 23.14 22.52 11.05
C LEU A 145 23.52 23.80 10.28
N THR A 146 24.82 24.01 10.03
CA THR A 146 25.34 25.14 9.26
C THR A 146 26.20 24.63 8.10
N VAL A 147 26.42 25.47 7.09
CA VAL A 147 27.17 25.09 5.87
C VAL A 147 28.67 25.41 5.96
N ASP A 148 29.09 26.07 7.04
CA ASP A 148 30.39 26.72 7.26
C ASP A 148 31.59 25.76 7.13
N TRP A 149 31.41 24.50 7.54
CA TRP A 149 32.52 23.54 7.60
C TRP A 149 32.89 22.94 6.23
N THR A 150 31.90 22.74 5.36
CA THR A 150 32.06 21.97 4.12
C THR A 150 31.89 22.80 2.86
N THR A 151 31.54 24.07 2.98
CA THR A 151 31.21 24.94 1.85
C THR A 151 31.91 26.30 1.90
N ASP A 152 31.82 27.04 0.79
CA ASP A 152 32.36 28.39 0.64
C ASP A 152 31.47 29.51 1.26
N LYS A 153 30.48 29.13 2.07
CA LYS A 153 29.54 30.03 2.73
C LYS A 153 29.35 29.65 4.19
N ASP A 154 28.75 30.58 4.92
CA ASP A 154 28.38 30.42 6.32
C ASP A 154 26.86 30.52 6.52
N GLY A 155 26.39 30.03 7.67
CA GLY A 155 25.03 30.19 8.15
C GLY A 155 24.24 28.89 8.22
N SER A 156 23.08 28.96 8.89
CA SER A 156 22.18 27.81 9.07
C SER A 156 21.68 27.27 7.74
N VAL A 157 21.70 25.94 7.60
CA VAL A 157 21.11 25.21 6.46
C VAL A 157 19.63 25.61 6.28
N SER A 158 18.91 25.80 7.38
CA SER A 158 17.50 26.22 7.40
C SER A 158 17.25 27.62 6.83
N ASN A 159 18.29 28.40 6.55
CA ASN A 159 18.18 29.75 5.96
C ASN A 159 18.32 29.73 4.43
N TYR A 160 18.72 28.61 3.84
CA TYR A 160 18.90 28.48 2.39
C TYR A 160 17.62 27.93 1.73
N SER A 161 17.23 28.44 0.57
CA SER A 161 16.28 27.78 -0.32
C SER A 161 16.97 26.67 -1.12
N ALA A 162 16.22 25.78 -1.78
CA ALA A 162 16.79 24.75 -2.65
C ALA A 162 17.77 25.34 -3.69
N MET A 163 17.40 26.48 -4.28
CA MET A 163 18.23 27.16 -5.28
C MET A 163 19.49 27.76 -4.67
N GLY A 164 19.38 28.37 -3.48
CA GLY A 164 20.53 28.91 -2.77
C GLY A 164 21.50 27.81 -2.34
N PHE A 165 20.97 26.74 -1.76
CA PHE A 165 21.74 25.58 -1.29
C PHE A 165 22.48 24.88 -2.43
N ARG A 166 21.84 24.73 -3.60
CA ARG A 166 22.47 24.15 -4.80
C ARG A 166 23.66 24.95 -5.33
N ASN A 167 23.73 26.25 -5.06
CA ASN A 167 24.78 27.13 -5.55
C ASN A 167 25.98 27.23 -4.60
N LEU A 168 25.95 26.52 -3.46
CA LEU A 168 27.10 26.38 -2.58
C LEU A 168 28.20 25.58 -3.27
N ASN A 169 29.45 26.01 -3.10
CA ASN A 169 30.60 25.24 -3.53
C ASN A 169 31.14 24.45 -2.35
N VAL A 170 31.49 23.19 -2.59
CA VAL A 170 32.21 22.39 -1.59
C VAL A 170 33.62 22.95 -1.44
N ASP A 171 33.93 23.45 -0.26
CA ASP A 171 35.21 24.07 0.09
C ASP A 171 35.73 23.44 1.39
N ILE A 172 36.30 22.25 1.25
CA ILE A 172 36.91 21.55 2.39
C ILE A 172 38.42 21.79 2.40
N PRO A 173 39.03 21.94 3.60
CA PRO A 173 40.47 22.09 3.71
C PRO A 173 41.23 20.92 3.05
N SER A 174 42.25 21.24 2.25
CA SER A 174 43.04 20.27 1.47
C SER A 174 43.65 19.10 2.26
N TRP A 175 43.82 19.24 3.59
CA TRP A 175 44.29 18.15 4.45
C TRP A 175 43.24 17.05 4.68
N VAL A 176 41.94 17.31 4.49
CA VAL A 176 40.85 16.34 4.59
C VAL A 176 40.86 15.45 3.36
N GLN A 177 41.19 16.02 2.19
CA GLN A 177 41.49 15.27 0.95
C GLN A 177 42.80 14.48 1.01
N LYS A 178 43.73 14.86 1.89
CA LYS A 178 44.98 14.15 2.14
C LYS A 178 44.82 13.15 3.28
N CYS A 179 43.99 12.14 3.07
CA CYS A 179 44.22 10.87 3.76
C CYS A 179 45.54 10.26 3.23
N GLU A 180 46.69 10.76 3.70
CA GLU A 180 48.04 10.19 3.51
C GLU A 180 48.23 8.88 4.31
N CYS A 181 47.14 8.19 4.65
CA CYS A 181 47.20 6.88 5.25
C CYS A 181 47.84 5.91 4.24
N SER A 182 49.01 5.36 4.62
CA SER A 182 49.77 4.40 3.81
C SER A 182 48.98 3.16 3.43
N ILE A 183 47.94 2.82 4.22
CA ILE A 183 46.94 1.79 3.92
C ILE A 183 46.08 2.17 2.71
N VAL A 184 45.57 3.40 2.64
CA VAL A 184 44.70 3.85 1.52
C VAL A 184 45.48 3.97 0.22
N ARG A 185 46.73 4.45 0.24
CA ARG A 185 47.59 4.47 -0.96
C ARG A 185 47.85 3.06 -1.51
N ARG A 186 48.02 2.06 -0.66
CA ARG A 186 48.33 0.69 -1.10
C ARG A 186 47.12 0.01 -1.74
N TYR A 187 45.91 0.25 -1.24
CA TYR A 187 44.67 -0.31 -1.81
C TYR A 187 44.14 0.49 -3.00
N CYS A 188 44.12 1.84 -2.97
CA CYS A 188 43.62 2.64 -4.09
C CYS A 188 44.51 2.54 -5.36
N PHE A 189 45.85 2.51 -5.23
CA PHE A 189 46.71 2.29 -6.40
C PHE A 189 46.59 0.86 -6.94
N TYR A 190 46.38 -0.15 -6.08
CA TYR A 190 46.15 -1.52 -6.53
C TYR A 190 44.82 -1.66 -7.26
N ILE A 191 43.75 -1.04 -6.76
CA ILE A 191 42.41 -1.08 -7.39
C ILE A 191 42.41 -0.32 -8.72
N TRP A 192 43.07 0.84 -8.82
CA TRP A 192 43.19 1.60 -10.08
C TRP A 192 44.09 0.90 -11.11
N LYS A 193 45.11 0.14 -10.67
CA LYS A 193 45.90 -0.73 -11.56
C LYS A 193 45.12 -1.97 -12.00
N ILE A 194 44.35 -2.59 -11.12
CA ILE A 194 43.57 -3.81 -11.43
C ILE A 194 42.42 -3.50 -12.39
N SER A 195 41.75 -2.34 -12.25
CA SER A 195 40.72 -1.91 -13.20
C SER A 195 41.28 -1.61 -14.59
N ASN A 196 42.50 -1.07 -14.71
CA ASN A 196 43.21 -0.96 -16.00
C ASN A 196 43.79 -2.28 -16.54
N LEU A 197 44.00 -3.29 -15.69
CA LEU A 197 44.48 -4.61 -16.13
C LEU A 197 43.33 -5.55 -16.55
N LEU A 198 42.13 -5.37 -16.00
CA LEU A 198 40.97 -6.25 -16.23
C LEU A 198 39.95 -5.71 -17.24
N PHE A 199 39.94 -4.41 -17.54
CA PHE A 199 39.09 -3.85 -18.59
C PHE A 199 39.91 -3.33 -19.77
N GLY A 200 40.34 -4.26 -20.61
CA GLY A 200 40.64 -4.00 -22.02
C GLY A 200 39.35 -3.68 -22.79
N ILE A 201 38.71 -2.55 -22.49
CA ILE A 201 37.68 -1.97 -23.35
C ILE A 201 38.39 -0.97 -24.25
N LYS A 202 38.67 -1.40 -25.49
CA LYS A 202 38.97 -0.50 -26.60
C LYS A 202 37.82 0.50 -26.72
N ARG A 203 38.18 1.78 -26.79
CA ARG A 203 37.28 2.88 -27.19
C ARG A 203 36.57 2.55 -28.50
#